data_AF-A0A1Q9S4T6-F1
#
_entry.id   AF-A0A1Q9S4T6-F1
#
_cell.length_a   1.000
_cell.length_b   1.000
_cell.length_c   1.000
_cell.angle_alpha   90.00
_cell.angle_beta   90.00
_cell.angle_gamma   90.00
#
_symmetry.space_group_name_H-M   'P 1'
#
loop_
_entity.id
_entity.type
_entity.pdbx_description
1 polymer ?
#
loop_
_entity_poly.entity_id
_entity_poly.type
_entity_poly.pdbx_seq_one_letter_code
_entity_poly.pdbx_strand_id
1 'polypeptide(L)'
;MSEAAKPAPADAPAPAEPPTPAAAAPTGPAPAVPADVDVLPLPQMQRVAADRLTRSKQEAPHIYLTRAVDVTDLLALRATLNETLAAAGGPKVSVNDLVVKAVAGALRAHPEINVSYAGDSVHRHRRVNVGMAVAVESGLLVPVVHDADRMSVSEIAARTRDLAARARDRKLRPEEMSGGTFTISNLGMFGIEQFTAVINPPEAAILAVGAATEELRPRDGVPVVRSIVRVTLSCDHRVVDGATAPASCRP
;
A
#
# COMPACT_ATOMS: atom_id res chain seq x y z
N MET A 1 30.14 -77.86 20.69
CA MET A 1 30.33 -76.81 21.73
C MET A 1 30.83 -75.56 21.02
N SER A 2 30.19 -74.41 21.30
CA SER A 2 30.60 -73.02 20.97
C SER A 2 30.87 -72.72 19.49
N GLU A 3 30.03 -72.00 18.76
CA GLU A 3 29.61 -70.59 18.94
C GLU A 3 30.77 -69.63 19.22
N ALA A 4 31.12 -68.85 18.20
CA ALA A 4 31.79 -67.56 18.31
C ALA A 4 31.28 -66.64 17.18
N ALA A 5 30.29 -65.82 17.54
CA ALA A 5 29.73 -64.77 16.69
C ALA A 5 30.76 -63.63 16.49
N LYS A 6 30.88 -63.19 15.24
CA LYS A 6 31.74 -62.10 14.79
C LYS A 6 31.09 -60.75 15.16
N PRO A 7 31.81 -59.78 15.76
CA PRO A 7 31.21 -58.53 16.22
C PRO A 7 30.92 -57.57 15.05
N ALA A 8 29.81 -56.85 15.16
CA ALA A 8 29.41 -55.78 14.26
C ALA A 8 30.29 -54.52 14.46
N PRO A 9 30.59 -53.75 13.40
CA PRO A 9 31.32 -52.49 13.53
C PRO A 9 30.42 -51.38 14.09
N ALA A 10 31.01 -50.60 15.00
CA ALA A 10 30.39 -49.50 15.71
C ALA A 10 30.13 -48.27 14.80
N ASP A 11 29.01 -47.61 15.06
CA ASP A 11 28.62 -46.31 14.48
C ASP A 11 29.69 -45.24 14.75
N ALA A 12 30.11 -44.56 13.68
CA ALA A 12 30.94 -43.36 13.77
C ALA A 12 30.04 -42.13 14.03
N PRO A 13 30.41 -41.23 14.96
CA PRO A 13 29.61 -40.05 15.25
C PRO A 13 29.66 -39.03 14.10
N ALA A 14 28.50 -38.46 13.76
CA ALA A 14 28.36 -37.40 12.76
C ALA A 14 29.05 -36.09 13.22
N PRO A 15 29.56 -35.25 12.28
CA PRO A 15 30.18 -33.98 12.62
C PRO A 15 29.16 -32.97 13.15
N ALA A 16 29.47 -32.34 14.29
CA ALA A 16 28.68 -31.24 14.84
C ALA A 16 28.82 -29.97 13.99
N GLU A 17 27.69 -29.34 13.65
CA GLU A 17 27.64 -28.02 13.01
C GLU A 17 28.23 -26.93 13.93
N PRO A 18 28.94 -25.93 13.36
CA PRO A 18 29.44 -24.80 14.13
C PRO A 18 28.29 -23.87 14.58
N PRO A 19 28.35 -23.29 15.80
CA PRO A 19 27.29 -22.45 16.33
C PRO A 19 27.20 -21.12 15.58
N THR A 20 25.99 -20.76 15.17
CA THR A 20 25.63 -19.44 14.62
C THR A 20 25.87 -18.35 15.68
N PRO A 21 26.54 -17.21 15.36
CA PRO A 21 26.73 -16.13 16.31
C PRO A 21 25.38 -15.51 16.70
N ALA A 22 25.01 -15.63 17.98
CA ALA A 22 23.90 -14.90 18.56
C ALA A 22 24.27 -13.40 18.60
N ALA A 23 23.50 -12.58 17.90
CA ALA A 23 23.63 -11.12 18.00
C ALA A 23 23.38 -10.69 19.45
N ALA A 24 24.36 -10.00 20.04
CA ALA A 24 24.31 -9.54 21.42
C ALA A 24 23.15 -8.54 21.61
N ALA A 25 22.24 -8.84 22.54
CA ALA A 25 21.25 -7.89 23.02
C ALA A 25 21.95 -6.75 23.80
N PRO A 26 21.49 -5.50 23.69
CA PRO A 26 22.08 -4.39 24.44
C PRO A 26 21.87 -4.60 25.95
N THR A 27 22.97 -4.75 26.70
CA THR A 27 23.01 -5.01 28.15
C THR A 27 22.99 -3.73 29.02
N GLY A 28 22.38 -2.65 28.55
CA GLY A 28 22.22 -1.43 29.35
C GLY A 28 20.87 -1.41 30.10
N PRO A 29 20.79 -0.92 31.35
CA PRO A 29 19.51 -0.65 31.98
C PRO A 29 18.74 0.35 31.09
N ALA A 30 17.51 -0.01 30.72
CA ALA A 30 16.63 0.89 30.01
C ALA A 30 16.49 2.20 30.82
N PRO A 31 16.56 3.38 30.18
CA PRO A 31 16.40 4.64 30.89
C PRO A 31 15.09 4.61 31.68
N ALA A 32 15.16 4.98 32.96
CA ALA A 32 14.00 5.02 33.82
C ALA A 32 12.97 5.98 33.23
N VAL A 33 11.76 5.48 32.99
CA VAL A 33 10.65 6.30 32.49
C VAL A 33 10.24 7.27 33.60
N PRO A 34 10.16 8.59 33.33
CA PRO A 34 9.70 9.57 34.32
C PRO A 34 8.31 9.24 34.89
N ALA A 35 8.05 9.65 36.13
CA ALA A 35 6.82 9.33 36.85
C ALA A 35 5.56 10.02 36.30
N ASP A 36 5.73 11.04 35.47
CA ASP A 36 4.67 11.78 34.77
C ASP A 36 4.36 11.22 33.37
N VAL A 37 4.87 10.04 33.03
CA VAL A 37 4.66 9.39 31.73
C VAL A 37 3.77 8.15 31.87
N ASP A 38 2.61 8.20 31.23
CA ASP A 38 1.73 7.03 31.08
C ASP A 38 2.33 6.03 30.07
N VAL A 39 2.75 4.86 30.55
CA VAL A 39 3.29 3.79 29.69
C VAL A 39 2.14 2.97 29.11
N LEU A 40 1.77 3.26 27.87
CA LEU A 40 0.77 2.51 27.12
C LEU A 40 1.44 1.38 26.32
N PRO A 41 1.12 0.09 26.57
CA PRO A 41 1.71 -1.00 25.82
C PRO A 41 1.20 -1.01 24.38
N LEU A 42 2.10 -1.15 23.41
CA LEU A 42 1.72 -1.25 22.00
C LEU A 42 1.03 -2.60 21.73
N PRO A 43 -0.20 -2.63 21.19
CA PRO A 43 -0.83 -3.86 20.70
C PRO A 43 0.05 -4.54 19.65
N GLN A 44 0.01 -5.87 19.57
CA GLN A 44 0.85 -6.65 18.64
C GLN A 44 0.75 -6.15 17.20
N MET A 45 -0.47 -5.83 16.73
CA MET A 45 -0.69 -5.31 15.38
C MET A 45 0.04 -3.98 15.14
N GLN A 46 0.04 -3.07 16.12
CA GLN A 46 0.75 -1.80 16.01
C GLN A 46 2.26 -1.98 16.03
N ARG A 47 2.78 -2.93 16.82
CA ARG A 47 4.23 -3.27 16.79
C ARG A 47 4.66 -3.76 15.41
N VAL A 48 3.91 -4.70 14.83
CA VAL A 48 4.18 -5.22 13.48
C VAL A 48 4.12 -4.11 12.43
N ALA A 49 3.13 -3.20 12.52
CA ALA A 49 3.05 -2.06 11.63
C ALA A 49 4.25 -1.11 11.80
N ALA A 50 4.66 -0.81 13.04
CA ALA A 50 5.80 0.05 13.33
C ALA A 50 7.11 -0.53 12.74
N ASP A 51 7.36 -1.83 12.94
CA ASP A 51 8.53 -2.51 12.39
C ASP A 51 8.53 -2.46 10.85
N ARG A 52 7.38 -2.75 10.21
CA ARG A 52 7.23 -2.72 8.75
C ARG A 52 7.44 -1.33 8.16
N LEU A 53 6.86 -0.29 8.75
CA LEU A 53 6.98 1.09 8.28
C LEU A 53 8.42 1.61 8.47
N THR A 54 9.05 1.28 9.59
CA THR A 54 10.44 1.62 9.87
C THR A 54 11.37 0.99 8.83
N ARG A 55 11.19 -0.31 8.60
CA ARG A 55 11.94 -1.06 7.58
C ARG A 55 11.74 -0.46 6.19
N SER A 56 10.50 -0.11 5.81
CA SER A 56 10.19 0.53 4.52
C SER A 56 11.02 1.80 4.30
N LYS A 57 11.07 2.70 5.31
CA LYS A 57 11.85 3.94 5.20
C LYS A 57 13.35 3.75 5.24
N GLN A 58 13.85 2.75 5.98
CA GLN A 58 15.28 2.49 6.08
C GLN A 58 15.83 1.80 4.82
N GLU A 59 15.08 0.84 4.26
CA GLU A 59 15.57 0.00 3.17
C GLU A 59 15.29 0.58 1.79
N ALA A 60 14.20 1.33 1.60
CA ALA A 60 13.83 1.90 0.31
C ALA A 60 14.19 3.40 0.24
N PRO A 61 15.12 3.80 -0.65
CA PRO A 61 15.36 5.20 -0.97
C PRO A 61 14.11 5.82 -1.61
N HIS A 62 13.27 6.48 -0.81
CA HIS A 62 12.03 7.05 -1.30
C HIS A 62 12.29 8.32 -2.12
N ILE A 63 11.71 8.37 -3.32
CA ILE A 63 11.45 9.63 -4.02
C ILE A 63 9.96 9.98 -3.95
N TYR A 64 9.68 11.28 -4.00
CA TYR A 64 8.33 11.81 -3.93
C TYR A 64 8.07 12.72 -5.12
N LEU A 65 6.97 12.46 -5.82
CA LEU A 65 6.55 13.23 -6.98
C LEU A 65 5.13 13.69 -6.77
N THR A 66 4.93 15.00 -6.67
CA THR A 66 3.60 15.59 -6.51
C THR A 66 3.12 16.21 -7.81
N ARG A 67 1.87 15.96 -8.15
CA ARG A 67 1.18 16.61 -9.27
C ARG A 67 -0.16 17.17 -8.83
N ALA A 68 -0.46 18.39 -9.27
CA ALA A 68 -1.81 18.94 -9.22
C ALA A 68 -2.60 18.42 -10.43
N VAL A 69 -3.75 17.80 -10.17
CA VAL A 69 -4.61 17.17 -11.17
C VAL A 69 -5.97 17.86 -11.15
N ASP A 70 -6.44 18.28 -12.32
CA ASP A 70 -7.78 18.80 -12.49
C ASP A 70 -8.78 17.64 -12.51
N VAL A 71 -9.68 17.62 -11.54
CA VAL A 71 -10.71 16.58 -11.39
C VAL A 71 -12.12 17.11 -11.64
N THR A 72 -12.26 18.32 -12.20
CA THR A 72 -13.56 18.98 -12.40
C THR A 72 -14.52 18.10 -13.22
N ASP A 73 -14.05 17.64 -14.37
CA ASP A 73 -14.85 16.81 -15.29
C ASP A 73 -15.08 15.40 -14.72
N LEU A 74 -14.13 14.89 -13.92
CA LEU A 74 -14.28 13.62 -13.19
C LEU A 74 -15.39 13.69 -12.13
N LEU A 75 -15.48 14.81 -11.40
CA LEU A 75 -16.52 15.03 -10.40
C LEU A 75 -17.90 15.18 -11.04
N ALA A 76 -17.98 15.87 -12.19
CA ALA A 76 -19.21 15.95 -12.99
C ALA A 76 -19.64 14.56 -13.49
N LEU A 77 -18.72 13.80 -14.08
CA LEU A 77 -18.98 12.42 -14.53
C LEU A 77 -19.48 11.55 -13.38
N ARG A 78 -18.85 11.65 -12.19
CA ARG A 78 -19.27 10.91 -11.00
C ARG A 78 -20.71 11.21 -10.60
N ALA A 79 -21.16 12.46 -10.73
CA ALA A 79 -22.53 12.83 -10.41
C ALA A 79 -23.51 12.11 -11.37
N THR A 80 -23.28 12.22 -12.68
CA THR A 80 -24.10 11.55 -13.71
C THR A 80 -24.11 10.03 -13.57
N LEU A 81 -22.94 9.42 -13.28
CA LEU A 81 -22.84 7.97 -13.03
C LEU A 81 -23.68 7.56 -11.83
N ASN A 82 -23.65 8.33 -10.74
CA ASN A 82 -24.41 8.01 -9.53
C ASN A 82 -25.92 8.15 -9.72
N GLU A 83 -26.37 9.13 -10.50
CA GLU A 83 -27.80 9.26 -10.86
C GLU A 83 -28.28 8.05 -11.67
N THR A 84 -27.50 7.65 -12.67
CA THR A 84 -27.80 6.48 -13.52
C THR A 84 -27.81 5.19 -12.70
N LEU A 85 -26.81 4.99 -11.84
CA LEU A 85 -26.72 3.81 -10.98
C LEU A 85 -27.84 3.78 -9.95
N ALA A 86 -28.22 4.92 -9.38
CA ALA A 86 -29.35 5.00 -8.45
C ALA A 86 -30.66 4.55 -9.10
N ALA A 87 -30.93 4.97 -10.34
CA ALA A 87 -32.10 4.53 -11.10
C ALA A 87 -32.11 3.02 -11.39
N ALA A 88 -30.92 2.41 -11.52
CA ALA A 88 -30.75 0.97 -11.75
C ALA A 88 -30.57 0.14 -10.44
N GLY A 89 -30.67 0.76 -9.26
CA GLY A 89 -30.43 0.07 -7.97
C GLY A 89 -28.97 -0.34 -7.73
N GLY A 90 -28.02 0.26 -8.45
CA GLY A 90 -26.59 -0.02 -8.36
C GLY A 90 -25.87 0.67 -7.18
N PRO A 91 -24.62 0.27 -6.89
CA PRO A 91 -23.84 0.85 -5.81
C PRO A 91 -23.41 2.29 -6.11
N LYS A 92 -23.43 3.15 -5.09
CA LYS A 92 -22.88 4.52 -5.20
C LYS A 92 -21.37 4.48 -5.45
N VAL A 93 -20.88 5.26 -6.39
CA VAL A 93 -19.47 5.42 -6.74
C VAL A 93 -18.87 6.62 -5.99
N SER A 94 -17.79 6.38 -5.24
CA SER A 94 -17.00 7.40 -4.58
C SER A 94 -15.88 7.95 -5.49
N VAL A 95 -15.27 9.06 -5.10
CA VAL A 95 -14.06 9.56 -5.78
C VAL A 95 -12.93 8.53 -5.70
N ASN A 96 -12.81 7.85 -4.55
CA ASN A 96 -11.78 6.85 -4.35
C ASN A 96 -11.90 5.66 -5.31
N ASP A 97 -13.12 5.25 -5.66
CA ASP A 97 -13.35 4.15 -6.62
C ASP A 97 -12.90 4.53 -8.04
N LEU A 98 -13.11 5.78 -8.42
CA LEU A 98 -12.60 6.33 -9.68
C LEU A 98 -11.08 6.43 -9.69
N VAL A 99 -10.47 6.82 -8.57
CA VAL A 99 -9.00 6.83 -8.43
C VAL A 99 -8.44 5.41 -8.52
N VAL A 100 -9.05 4.43 -7.86
CA VAL A 100 -8.66 3.01 -7.96
C VAL A 100 -8.74 2.55 -9.41
N LYS A 101 -9.82 2.87 -10.14
CA LYS A 101 -9.95 2.51 -11.56
C LYS A 101 -8.87 3.17 -12.43
N ALA A 102 -8.62 4.46 -12.22
CA ALA A 102 -7.62 5.22 -12.97
C ALA A 102 -6.20 4.67 -12.72
N VAL A 103 -5.84 4.44 -11.45
CA VAL A 103 -4.55 3.86 -11.07
C VAL A 103 -4.41 2.45 -11.64
N ALA A 104 -5.45 1.61 -11.58
CA ALA A 104 -5.39 0.27 -12.14
C ALA A 104 -5.16 0.28 -13.68
N GLY A 105 -5.79 1.21 -14.38
CA GLY A 105 -5.53 1.45 -15.81
C GLY A 105 -4.10 1.93 -16.07
N ALA A 106 -3.61 2.88 -15.27
CA ALA A 106 -2.25 3.40 -15.38
C ALA A 106 -1.20 2.31 -15.14
N LEU A 107 -1.36 1.46 -14.11
CA LEU A 107 -0.46 0.35 -13.83
C LEU A 107 -0.45 -0.71 -14.94
N ARG A 108 -1.58 -0.89 -15.63
CA ARG A 108 -1.67 -1.78 -16.79
C ARG A 108 -0.92 -1.22 -18.00
N ALA A 109 -0.98 0.09 -18.21
CA ALA A 109 -0.24 0.78 -19.27
C ALA A 109 1.26 0.95 -18.96
N HIS A 110 1.60 1.06 -17.67
CA HIS A 110 2.94 1.31 -17.14
C HIS A 110 3.38 0.20 -16.17
N PRO A 111 3.60 -1.04 -16.68
CA PRO A 111 3.96 -2.18 -15.84
C PRO A 111 5.32 -2.03 -15.13
N GLU A 112 6.15 -1.07 -15.54
CA GLU A 112 7.40 -0.66 -14.89
C GLU A 112 7.23 -0.17 -13.44
N ILE A 113 6.05 0.33 -13.07
CA ILE A 113 5.76 0.80 -11.71
C ILE A 113 5.15 -0.31 -10.86
N ASN A 114 4.53 -1.29 -11.50
CA ASN A 114 3.91 -2.43 -10.83
C ASN A 114 4.97 -3.51 -10.51
N VAL A 115 5.97 -3.14 -9.73
CA VAL A 115 7.16 -3.96 -9.44
C VAL A 115 7.45 -4.05 -7.94
N SER A 116 8.35 -4.96 -7.57
CA SER A 116 8.95 -5.08 -6.24
C SER A 116 10.46 -5.24 -6.36
N TYR A 117 11.22 -4.59 -5.48
CA TYR A 117 12.65 -4.84 -5.35
C TYR A 117 12.90 -6.11 -4.55
N ALA A 118 13.73 -7.02 -5.07
CA ALA A 118 14.04 -8.31 -4.47
C ALA A 118 15.55 -8.53 -4.28
N GLY A 119 16.30 -7.48 -3.95
CA GLY A 119 17.74 -7.56 -3.66
C GLY A 119 18.59 -7.65 -4.92
N ASP A 120 18.62 -8.81 -5.57
CA ASP A 120 19.39 -9.06 -6.79
C ASP A 120 18.54 -8.97 -8.08
N SER A 121 17.23 -8.79 -7.92
CA SER A 121 16.27 -8.86 -9.01
C SER A 121 15.08 -7.91 -8.78
N VAL A 122 14.33 -7.66 -9.86
CA VAL A 122 13.09 -6.88 -9.84
C VAL A 122 11.93 -7.79 -10.23
N HIS A 123 10.97 -7.95 -9.33
CA HIS A 123 9.78 -8.72 -9.58
C HIS A 123 8.72 -7.84 -10.21
N ARG A 124 8.47 -8.01 -11.52
CA ARG A 124 7.39 -7.32 -12.22
C ARG A 124 6.07 -8.08 -12.11
N HIS A 125 5.06 -7.44 -11.55
CA HIS A 125 3.76 -8.04 -11.32
C HIS A 125 2.87 -7.95 -12.56
N ARG A 126 2.36 -9.12 -13.00
CA ARG A 126 1.44 -9.20 -14.16
C ARG A 126 -0.02 -8.91 -13.80
N ARG A 127 -0.37 -9.09 -12.53
CA ARG A 127 -1.70 -8.74 -11.99
C ARG A 127 -1.64 -7.34 -11.40
N VAL A 128 -2.75 -6.62 -11.51
CA VAL A 128 -2.90 -5.28 -10.93
C VAL A 128 -3.79 -5.39 -9.70
N ASN A 129 -3.15 -5.50 -8.54
CA ASN A 129 -3.84 -5.66 -7.26
C ASN A 129 -3.63 -4.38 -6.43
N VAL A 130 -4.69 -3.62 -6.23
CA VAL A 130 -4.61 -2.30 -5.62
C VAL A 130 -4.99 -2.38 -4.15
N GLY A 131 -4.02 -2.16 -3.27
CA GLY A 131 -4.22 -1.96 -1.84
C GLY A 131 -4.90 -0.62 -1.56
N MET A 132 -5.81 -0.59 -0.60
CA MET A 132 -6.49 0.63 -0.15
C MET A 132 -6.28 0.82 1.33
N ALA A 133 -5.65 1.92 1.71
CA ALA A 133 -5.48 2.26 3.12
C ALA A 133 -6.83 2.62 3.76
N VAL A 134 -7.22 1.88 4.81
CA VAL A 134 -8.45 2.08 5.58
C VAL A 134 -8.10 2.27 7.05
N ALA A 135 -8.46 3.44 7.58
CA ALA A 135 -8.32 3.73 9.01
C ALA A 135 -9.33 2.91 9.82
N VAL A 136 -8.85 2.30 10.90
CA VAL A 136 -9.62 1.53 11.88
C VAL A 136 -9.20 1.95 13.29
N GLU A 137 -10.00 1.64 14.31
CA GLU A 137 -9.70 2.03 15.69
C GLU A 137 -8.32 1.56 16.18
N SER A 138 -7.88 0.38 15.75
CA SER A 138 -6.60 -0.20 16.14
C SER A 138 -5.41 0.29 15.31
N GLY A 139 -5.63 1.12 14.27
CA GLY A 139 -4.58 1.63 13.39
C GLY A 139 -5.00 1.71 11.91
N LEU A 140 -4.17 1.17 11.03
CA LEU A 140 -4.39 1.22 9.58
C LEU A 140 -4.36 -0.21 9.01
N LEU A 141 -5.35 -0.56 8.20
CA LEU A 141 -5.38 -1.80 7.43
C LEU A 141 -5.35 -1.48 5.94
N VAL A 142 -4.79 -2.40 5.14
CA VAL A 142 -4.68 -2.23 3.68
C VAL A 142 -5.33 -3.44 2.98
N PRO A 143 -6.67 -3.51 2.90
CA PRO A 143 -7.32 -4.50 2.05
C PRO A 143 -6.99 -4.30 0.57
N VAL A 144 -7.00 -5.41 -0.19
CA VAL A 144 -6.55 -5.46 -1.58
C VAL A 144 -7.69 -5.77 -2.54
N VAL A 145 -7.90 -4.87 -3.50
CA VAL A 145 -8.76 -5.09 -4.67
C VAL A 145 -7.95 -5.82 -5.72
N HIS A 146 -8.19 -7.12 -5.84
CA HIS A 146 -7.48 -8.00 -6.78
C HIS A 146 -7.98 -7.81 -8.21
N ASP A 147 -7.08 -7.82 -9.19
CA ASP A 147 -7.38 -7.62 -10.63
C ASP A 147 -8.21 -6.37 -10.92
N ALA A 148 -7.90 -5.27 -10.25
CA ALA A 148 -8.65 -4.02 -10.35
C ALA A 148 -8.68 -3.46 -11.79
N ASP A 149 -7.70 -3.81 -12.64
CA ASP A 149 -7.65 -3.40 -14.04
C ASP A 149 -8.81 -3.97 -14.86
N ARG A 150 -9.29 -5.17 -14.49
CA ARG A 150 -10.33 -5.92 -15.20
C ARG A 150 -11.75 -5.57 -14.76
N MET A 151 -11.89 -4.86 -13.64
CA MET A 151 -13.19 -4.50 -13.07
C MET A 151 -13.75 -3.22 -13.68
N SER A 152 -15.07 -3.15 -13.81
CA SER A 152 -15.79 -1.90 -14.01
C SER A 152 -15.74 -1.02 -12.76
N VAL A 153 -16.06 0.27 -12.90
CA VAL A 153 -16.13 1.20 -11.77
C VAL A 153 -17.16 0.76 -10.73
N SER A 154 -18.30 0.22 -11.16
CA SER A 154 -19.37 -0.25 -10.27
C SER A 154 -18.95 -1.48 -9.46
N GLU A 155 -18.22 -2.41 -10.09
CA GLU A 155 -17.65 -3.58 -9.39
C GLU A 155 -16.59 -3.17 -8.37
N ILE A 156 -15.71 -2.21 -8.73
CA ILE A 156 -14.77 -1.61 -7.79
C ILE A 156 -15.53 -1.00 -6.62
N ALA A 157 -16.54 -0.15 -6.87
CA ALA A 157 -17.31 0.50 -5.81
C ALA A 157 -18.03 -0.47 -4.88
N ALA A 158 -18.53 -1.60 -5.39
CA ALA A 158 -19.09 -2.66 -4.55
C ALA A 158 -18.00 -3.32 -3.68
N ARG A 159 -16.86 -3.66 -4.29
CA ARG A 159 -15.76 -4.38 -3.63
C ARG A 159 -15.06 -3.54 -2.56
N THR A 160 -14.77 -2.29 -2.86
CA THR A 160 -14.09 -1.35 -1.95
C THR A 160 -14.96 -1.06 -0.73
N ARG A 161 -16.28 -0.89 -0.94
CA ARG A 161 -17.25 -0.68 0.14
C ARG A 161 -17.33 -1.88 1.09
N ASP A 162 -17.44 -3.09 0.54
CA ASP A 162 -17.44 -4.33 1.33
C ASP A 162 -16.13 -4.48 2.12
N LEU A 163 -14.98 -4.34 1.46
CA LEU A 163 -13.68 -4.45 2.11
C LEU A 163 -13.50 -3.38 3.20
N ALA A 164 -13.89 -2.13 2.96
CA ALA A 164 -13.79 -1.06 3.94
C ALA A 164 -14.72 -1.28 5.14
N ALA A 165 -15.94 -1.79 4.92
CA ALA A 165 -16.85 -2.14 6.02
C ALA A 165 -16.26 -3.27 6.87
N ARG A 166 -15.79 -4.36 6.23
CA ARG A 166 -15.19 -5.49 6.94
C ARG A 166 -13.85 -5.15 7.58
N ALA A 167 -13.09 -4.20 7.04
CA ALA A 167 -11.88 -3.68 7.67
C ALA A 167 -12.21 -3.02 9.01
N ARG A 168 -13.19 -2.11 9.04
CA ARG A 168 -13.64 -1.43 10.27
C ARG A 168 -14.18 -2.42 11.31
N ASP A 169 -14.89 -3.44 10.85
CA ASP A 169 -15.41 -4.52 11.69
C ASP A 169 -14.37 -5.56 12.12
N ARG A 170 -13.12 -5.47 11.65
CA ARG A 170 -12.04 -6.48 11.85
C ARG A 170 -12.42 -7.89 11.36
N LYS A 171 -13.19 -7.97 10.27
CA LYS A 171 -13.68 -9.21 9.62
C LYS A 171 -13.00 -9.47 8.26
N LEU A 172 -11.83 -8.88 8.02
CA LEU A 172 -11.03 -9.18 6.83
C LEU A 172 -10.34 -10.53 6.99
N ARG A 173 -10.30 -11.30 5.89
CA ARG A 173 -9.52 -12.53 5.82
C ARG A 173 -8.07 -12.23 5.44
N PRO A 174 -7.10 -13.08 5.81
CA PRO A 174 -5.69 -12.86 5.49
C PRO A 174 -5.41 -12.66 3.99
N GLU A 175 -6.13 -13.38 3.12
CA GLU A 175 -5.97 -13.30 1.66
C GLU A 175 -6.41 -11.93 1.11
N GLU A 176 -7.29 -11.23 1.84
CA GLU A 176 -7.78 -9.91 1.45
C GLU A 176 -6.84 -8.78 1.87
N MET A 177 -5.83 -9.09 2.68
CA MET A 177 -4.78 -8.15 3.13
C MET A 177 -3.42 -8.49 2.50
N SER A 178 -3.39 -9.43 1.56
CA SER A 178 -2.17 -9.96 0.94
C SER A 178 -2.22 -9.80 -0.57
N GLY A 179 -1.06 -9.89 -1.23
CA GLY A 179 -0.98 -9.87 -2.69
C GLY A 179 -1.17 -8.51 -3.35
N GLY A 180 -1.14 -7.42 -2.58
CA GLY A 180 -1.07 -6.05 -3.11
C GLY A 180 0.19 -5.83 -3.94
N THR A 181 0.05 -5.11 -5.05
CA THR A 181 1.16 -4.76 -5.94
C THR A 181 1.38 -3.24 -6.02
N PHE A 182 0.39 -2.47 -5.57
CA PHE A 182 0.43 -1.02 -5.45
C PHE A 182 -0.61 -0.56 -4.42
N THR A 183 -0.32 0.49 -3.66
CA THR A 183 -1.23 1.01 -2.63
C THR A 183 -1.73 2.42 -2.94
N ILE A 184 -2.98 2.70 -2.60
CA ILE A 184 -3.55 4.05 -2.56
C ILE A 184 -3.87 4.40 -1.11
N SER A 185 -3.45 5.59 -0.69
CA SER A 185 -3.82 6.19 0.58
C SER A 185 -4.52 7.52 0.32
N ASN A 186 -5.73 7.69 0.84
CA ASN A 186 -6.56 8.85 0.58
C ASN A 186 -6.90 9.56 1.90
N LEU A 187 -6.37 10.77 2.07
CA LEU A 187 -6.67 11.63 3.21
C LEU A 187 -7.47 12.87 2.81
N GLY A 188 -7.92 12.96 1.55
CA GLY A 188 -8.69 14.09 1.07
C GLY A 188 -10.03 14.27 1.77
N MET A 189 -10.63 13.17 2.27
CA MET A 189 -11.83 13.24 3.10
C MET A 189 -11.63 13.91 4.46
N PHE A 190 -10.38 14.05 4.91
CA PHE A 190 -10.00 14.75 6.15
C PHE A 190 -9.52 16.18 5.88
N GLY A 191 -9.68 16.70 4.66
CA GLY A 191 -9.24 18.05 4.30
C GLY A 191 -7.73 18.21 4.13
N ILE A 192 -6.96 17.12 4.15
CA ILE A 192 -5.51 17.17 3.93
C ILE A 192 -5.23 17.47 2.46
N GLU A 193 -4.65 18.63 2.19
CA GLU A 193 -4.35 19.06 0.82
C GLU A 193 -3.28 18.19 0.15
N GLN A 194 -2.21 17.85 0.88
CA GLN A 194 -1.09 17.06 0.36
C GLN A 194 -0.40 16.32 1.51
N PHE A 195 0.04 15.09 1.26
CA PHE A 195 0.93 14.35 2.16
C PHE A 195 1.84 13.40 1.36
N THR A 196 2.84 12.84 2.02
CA THR A 196 3.68 11.77 1.50
C THR A 196 3.35 10.48 2.23
N ALA A 197 3.15 9.39 1.50
CA ALA A 197 2.86 8.10 2.09
C ALA A 197 4.14 7.26 2.21
N VAL A 198 4.17 6.36 3.19
CA VAL A 198 5.25 5.38 3.32
C VAL A 198 4.90 4.19 2.42
N ILE A 199 5.84 3.75 1.59
CA ILE A 199 5.65 2.58 0.72
C ILE A 199 5.25 1.37 1.59
N ASN A 200 4.31 0.56 1.10
CA ASN A 200 3.87 -0.67 1.76
C ASN A 200 4.68 -1.86 1.20
N PRO A 201 5.77 -2.31 1.85
CA PRO A 201 6.62 -3.35 1.27
C PRO A 201 5.84 -4.67 1.14
N PRO A 202 6.12 -5.48 0.09
CA PRO A 202 7.22 -5.34 -0.86
C PRO A 202 6.88 -4.48 -2.10
N GLU A 203 5.77 -3.75 -2.12
CA GLU A 203 5.40 -2.89 -3.26
C GLU A 203 6.49 -1.83 -3.50
N ALA A 204 6.67 -1.40 -4.76
CA ALA A 204 7.64 -0.35 -5.07
C ALA A 204 7.07 1.08 -4.96
N ALA A 205 5.74 1.23 -4.87
CA ALA A 205 5.13 2.55 -4.92
C ALA A 205 3.78 2.64 -4.19
N ILE A 206 3.46 3.85 -3.73
CA ILE A 206 2.19 4.21 -3.09
C ILE A 206 1.74 5.59 -3.55
N LEU A 207 0.45 5.75 -3.86
CA LEU A 207 -0.16 7.03 -4.22
C LEU A 207 -0.91 7.63 -3.03
N ALA A 208 -0.46 8.81 -2.59
CA ALA A 208 -1.18 9.65 -1.63
C ALA A 208 -2.13 10.59 -2.39
N VAL A 209 -3.40 10.63 -1.98
CA VAL A 209 -4.46 11.45 -2.59
C VAL A 209 -4.93 12.48 -1.57
N GLY A 210 -4.74 13.76 -1.89
CA GLY A 210 -5.19 14.89 -1.10
C GLY A 210 -6.64 15.28 -1.33
N ALA A 211 -7.05 16.37 -0.69
CA ALA A 211 -8.38 16.95 -0.82
C ALA A 211 -8.58 17.60 -2.19
N ALA A 212 -9.82 17.60 -2.67
CA ALA A 212 -10.22 18.40 -3.82
C ALA A 212 -10.51 19.83 -3.33
N THR A 213 -9.78 20.81 -3.86
CA THR A 213 -9.95 22.24 -3.54
C THR A 213 -10.30 23.02 -4.81
N GLU A 214 -11.10 24.08 -4.68
CA GLU A 214 -11.37 24.98 -5.79
C GLU A 214 -10.21 25.94 -5.98
N GLU A 215 -9.67 26.02 -7.20
CA GLU A 215 -8.59 26.93 -7.55
C GLU A 215 -8.86 27.62 -8.89
N LEU A 216 -8.39 28.86 -9.03
CA LEU A 216 -8.35 29.53 -10.32
C LEU A 216 -7.24 28.90 -11.18
N ARG A 217 -7.62 28.46 -12.39
CA ARG A 217 -6.71 27.94 -13.41
C ARG A 217 -7.03 28.59 -14.76
N PRO A 218 -6.03 28.84 -15.62
CA PRO A 218 -6.28 29.31 -16.96
C PRO A 218 -6.89 28.18 -17.81
N ARG A 219 -7.96 28.47 -18.53
CA ARG A 219 -8.49 27.66 -19.64
C ARG A 219 -8.61 28.58 -20.84
N ASP A 220 -7.88 28.26 -21.90
CA ASP A 220 -7.83 29.09 -23.12
C ASP A 220 -7.49 30.57 -22.84
N GLY A 221 -6.60 30.81 -21.86
CA GLY A 221 -6.18 32.15 -21.43
C GLY A 221 -7.15 32.86 -20.46
N VAL A 222 -8.29 32.25 -20.13
CA VAL A 222 -9.29 32.84 -19.21
C VAL A 222 -9.21 32.17 -17.84
N PRO A 223 -9.18 32.94 -16.72
CA PRO A 223 -9.28 32.37 -15.39
C PRO A 223 -10.63 31.69 -15.16
N VAL A 224 -10.61 30.39 -14.84
CA VAL A 224 -11.80 29.61 -14.50
C VAL A 224 -11.58 28.89 -13.18
N VAL A 225 -12.65 28.72 -12.40
CA VAL A 225 -12.62 27.91 -11.17
C VAL A 225 -12.61 26.43 -11.57
N ARG A 226 -11.65 25.67 -11.03
CA ARG A 226 -11.49 24.23 -11.28
C ARG A 226 -11.29 23.51 -9.95
N SER A 227 -11.77 22.27 -9.86
CA SER A 227 -11.50 21.40 -8.72
C SER A 227 -10.16 20.70 -8.92
N ILE A 228 -9.19 21.01 -8.07
CA ILE A 228 -7.83 20.49 -8.13
C ILE A 228 -7.59 19.50 -6.98
N VAL A 229 -7.00 18.36 -7.29
CA VAL A 229 -6.49 17.40 -6.31
C VAL A 229 -4.99 17.31 -6.46
N ARG A 230 -4.24 17.42 -5.36
CA ARG A 230 -2.82 17.08 -5.35
C ARG A 230 -2.66 15.59 -5.04
N VAL A 231 -1.95 14.90 -5.92
CA VAL A 231 -1.54 13.51 -5.71
C VAL A 231 -0.04 13.44 -5.55
N THR A 232 0.44 12.66 -4.59
CA THR A 232 1.87 12.46 -4.34
C THR A 232 2.19 10.97 -4.48
N LEU A 233 2.97 10.63 -5.49
CA LEU A 233 3.51 9.30 -5.68
C LEU A 233 4.81 9.17 -4.87
N SER A 234 4.88 8.17 -4.00
CA SER A 234 6.10 7.80 -3.30
C SER A 234 6.63 6.50 -3.89
N CYS A 235 7.88 6.48 -4.35
CA CYS A 235 8.48 5.35 -5.07
C CYS A 235 9.84 4.95 -4.51
N ASP A 236 10.16 3.67 -4.60
CA ASP A 236 11.49 3.13 -4.34
C ASP A 236 12.41 3.44 -5.53
N HIS A 237 13.33 4.39 -5.34
CA HIS A 237 14.20 4.88 -6.41
C HIS A 237 15.18 3.81 -6.94
N ARG A 238 15.32 2.67 -6.26
CA ARG A 238 16.14 1.55 -6.76
C ARG A 238 15.53 0.90 -8.01
N VAL A 239 14.20 0.95 -8.16
CA VAL A 239 13.47 0.21 -9.21
C VAL A 239 12.50 1.06 -10.02
N VAL A 240 12.10 2.23 -9.49
CA VAL A 240 11.30 3.20 -10.23
C VAL A 240 12.12 4.48 -10.35
N ASP A 241 12.51 4.84 -11.57
CA ASP A 241 13.30 6.05 -11.82
C ASP A 241 12.43 7.27 -12.15
N GLY A 242 13.04 8.45 -12.09
CA GLY A 242 12.39 9.74 -12.38
C GLY A 242 11.98 9.94 -13.84
N ALA A 243 12.26 8.98 -14.75
CA ALA A 243 11.80 9.02 -16.14
C ALA A 243 10.57 8.14 -16.36
N THR A 244 10.45 7.02 -15.63
CA THR A 244 9.28 6.13 -15.65
C THR A 244 8.14 6.63 -14.76
N ALA A 245 8.43 7.25 -13.61
CA ALA A 245 7.41 7.74 -12.69
C ALA A 245 6.54 8.93 -13.20
N PRO A 246 7.05 9.87 -14.02
CA PRO A 246 6.22 10.92 -14.61
C PRO A 246 5.31 10.41 -15.73
N ALA A 247 5.68 9.32 -16.42
CA ALA A 247 4.91 8.77 -17.54
C ALA A 247 3.53 8.26 -17.08
N SER A 248 3.45 7.62 -15.91
CA SER A 248 2.20 7.18 -15.30
C SER A 248 1.36 8.29 -14.68
N CYS A 249 1.98 9.44 -14.41
CA CYS A 249 1.30 10.63 -13.90
C CYS A 249 0.85 11.56 -15.03
N ARG A 250 0.97 11.16 -16.31
CA ARG A 250 0.45 11.94 -17.45
C ARG A 250 -1.08 12.03 -17.38
N PRO A 251 -1.66 13.18 -17.76
CA PRO A 251 -3.10 13.40 -17.71
C PRO A 251 -3.86 12.48 -18.66
#